data_AF-A0A956X5J7-F1
#
_entry.id   AF-A0A956X5J7-F1
#
_cell.length_a   1.000
_cell.length_b   1.000
_cell.length_c   1.000
_cell.angle_alpha   90.00
_cell.angle_beta   90.00
_cell.angle_gamma   90.00
#
_symmetry.space_group_name_H-M   'P 1'
#
loop_
_entity.id
_entity.type
_entity.pdbx_description
1 polymer ?
#
loop_
_entity_poly.entity_id
_entity_poly.type
_entity_poly.pdbx_seq_one_letter_code
_entity_poly.pdbx_strand_id
1 'polypeptide(L)'
;MSKNFEWTTEEEQDWEENLPLRPEPPSPRSQHWRRWLLLAVLVLTVAGILVQQARREVTAVTADVEADILSSQALLEQAKSQDDIEMFTTVLSGRDARWTAVQQALFQEDLLWDRRPFGLNLLTAPPTVISVTVAPDLQSAEMLVERQYAIHLTDDLPANGRDAVFAPPAIGANEVTLQLPLTFRRGESRWLLAPPSDTYWGGWQQAKGHYISLIYPERDAEVALRLLPEMDEQVKTLCRFEPAANCPGNWRLQVRLDTDPASLTAVSDPQHLLNPSPVFDLPTPSLVGLPIDETGFKVLAQAYAGKVVNRAIVDVVAFSGPQEQVGG
;
A
#
# COMPACT_ATOMS: atom_id res chain seq x y z
N MET A 1 -96.21 -50.76 -9.64
CA MET A 1 -95.73 -51.03 -11.01
C MET A 1 -95.77 -49.73 -11.79
N SER A 2 -94.64 -49.41 -12.42
CA SER A 2 -94.30 -48.18 -13.13
C SER A 2 -95.33 -47.76 -14.18
N LYS A 3 -95.55 -46.45 -14.32
CA LYS A 3 -96.14 -45.87 -15.53
C LYS A 3 -95.17 -44.88 -16.16
N ASN A 4 -94.91 -45.18 -17.44
CA ASN A 4 -94.15 -44.42 -18.40
C ASN A 4 -94.94 -43.20 -18.90
N PHE A 5 -94.17 -42.16 -19.24
CA PHE A 5 -94.24 -41.29 -20.43
C PHE A 5 -95.46 -40.42 -20.77
N GLU A 6 -95.10 -39.15 -21.07
CA GLU A 6 -95.56 -38.23 -22.16
C GLU A 6 -96.98 -37.65 -22.04
N TRP A 7 -97.24 -36.34 -22.18
CA TRP A 7 -96.77 -35.37 -23.19
C TRP A 7 -96.72 -33.92 -22.67
N THR A 8 -95.98 -33.09 -23.40
CA THR A 8 -95.89 -31.62 -23.39
C THR A 8 -97.12 -30.90 -23.95
N THR A 9 -97.44 -29.72 -23.40
CA THR A 9 -98.22 -28.62 -24.02
C THR A 9 -97.61 -27.31 -23.53
N GLU A 10 -96.97 -26.56 -24.42
CA GLU A 10 -97.49 -25.33 -25.07
C GLU A 10 -97.26 -24.06 -24.23
N GLU A 11 -96.19 -23.37 -24.63
CA GLU A 11 -95.94 -21.93 -24.64
C GLU A 11 -96.98 -21.02 -23.95
N GLU A 12 -96.67 -20.60 -22.72
CA GLU A 12 -97.16 -19.31 -22.19
C GLU A 12 -96.16 -18.22 -22.55
N GLN A 13 -96.56 -17.43 -23.55
CA GLN A 13 -95.87 -16.27 -24.06
C GLN A 13 -96.36 -15.01 -23.32
N ASP A 14 -95.47 -14.45 -22.50
CA ASP A 14 -94.98 -13.08 -22.59
C ASP A 14 -96.00 -11.92 -22.43
N TRP A 15 -96.25 -11.51 -21.18
CA TRP A 15 -96.55 -10.13 -20.79
C TRP A 15 -96.03 -9.84 -19.36
N GLU A 16 -94.72 -9.92 -19.14
CA GLU A 16 -94.08 -9.24 -18.00
C GLU A 16 -93.17 -8.12 -18.50
N GLU A 17 -93.80 -6.96 -18.64
CA GLU A 17 -93.35 -5.72 -18.02
C GLU A 17 -91.87 -5.33 -18.27
N ASN A 18 -91.71 -4.33 -19.14
CA ASN A 18 -90.49 -3.53 -19.31
C ASN A 18 -89.92 -3.06 -17.95
N LEU A 19 -89.03 -3.86 -17.36
CA LEU A 19 -88.16 -3.44 -16.28
C LEU A 19 -86.77 -3.17 -16.87
N PRO A 20 -86.20 -1.95 -16.71
CA PRO A 20 -84.85 -1.68 -17.16
C PRO A 20 -83.89 -2.67 -16.50
N LEU A 21 -83.13 -3.38 -17.34
CA LEU A 21 -82.01 -4.25 -16.95
C LEU A 21 -81.18 -3.54 -15.88
N ARG A 22 -81.33 -4.01 -14.65
CA ARG A 22 -80.48 -3.62 -13.53
C ARG A 22 -79.07 -4.09 -13.92
N PRO A 23 -78.05 -3.20 -13.99
CA PRO A 23 -76.71 -3.64 -14.31
C PRO A 23 -76.29 -4.72 -13.32
N GLU A 24 -75.82 -5.86 -13.85
CA GLU A 24 -75.25 -6.93 -13.03
C GLU A 24 -74.17 -6.32 -12.10
N PRO A 25 -74.23 -6.58 -10.79
CA PRO A 25 -73.17 -6.12 -9.91
C PRO A 25 -71.86 -6.78 -10.36
N PRO A 26 -70.76 -6.02 -10.54
CA PRO A 26 -69.49 -6.60 -10.94
C PRO A 26 -69.08 -7.65 -9.90
N SER A 27 -68.80 -8.87 -10.38
CA SER A 27 -68.28 -9.95 -9.53
C SER A 27 -67.10 -9.42 -8.70
N PRO A 28 -67.03 -9.69 -7.38
CA PRO A 28 -65.98 -9.18 -6.53
C PRO A 28 -64.64 -9.84 -6.92
N ARG A 29 -63.90 -9.20 -7.83
CA ARG A 29 -62.51 -9.55 -8.16
C ARG A 29 -61.73 -9.64 -6.86
N SER A 30 -61.18 -10.82 -6.58
CA SER A 30 -60.66 -11.19 -5.27
C SER A 30 -59.74 -10.12 -4.68
N GLN A 31 -60.23 -9.48 -3.61
CA GLN A 31 -59.50 -8.46 -2.85
C GLN A 31 -58.19 -9.00 -2.26
N HIS A 32 -58.01 -10.32 -2.22
CA HIS A 32 -56.84 -11.00 -1.67
C HIS A 32 -55.55 -10.68 -2.43
N TRP A 33 -55.56 -10.58 -3.77
CA TRP A 33 -54.35 -10.27 -4.53
C TRP A 33 -53.84 -8.84 -4.28
N ARG A 34 -54.78 -7.88 -4.12
CA ARG A 34 -54.45 -6.50 -3.72
C ARG A 34 -53.83 -6.44 -2.32
N ARG A 35 -54.29 -7.27 -1.38
CA ARG A 35 -53.72 -7.34 -0.02
C ARG A 35 -52.29 -7.90 -0.02
N TRP A 36 -52.00 -8.91 -0.84
CA TRP A 36 -50.64 -9.45 -0.99
C TRP A 36 -49.68 -8.47 -1.66
N LEU A 37 -50.12 -7.74 -2.69
CA LEU A 37 -49.33 -6.66 -3.29
C LEU A 37 -49.00 -5.55 -2.29
N LEU A 38 -49.99 -5.12 -1.48
CA LEU A 38 -49.75 -4.11 -0.43
C LEU A 38 -48.76 -4.58 0.63
N LEU A 39 -48.86 -5.85 1.06
CA LEU A 39 -47.89 -6.46 1.98
C LEU A 39 -46.48 -6.52 1.37
N ALA A 40 -46.35 -6.96 0.12
CA ALA A 40 -45.07 -7.02 -0.57
C ALA A 40 -44.44 -5.63 -0.72
N VAL A 41 -45.22 -4.62 -1.10
CA VAL A 41 -44.77 -3.22 -1.18
C VAL A 41 -44.33 -2.73 0.19
N LEU A 42 -45.08 -3.01 1.25
CA LEU A 42 -44.75 -2.58 2.62
C LEU A 42 -43.47 -3.26 3.14
N VAL A 43 -43.27 -4.54 2.84
CA VAL A 43 -42.02 -5.25 3.19
C VAL A 43 -40.85 -4.66 2.42
N LEU A 44 -41.01 -4.38 1.12
CA LEU A 44 -39.95 -3.78 0.30
C LEU A 44 -39.61 -2.36 0.75
N THR A 45 -40.60 -1.54 1.13
CA THR A 45 -40.33 -0.18 1.62
C THR A 45 -39.62 -0.22 2.97
N VAL A 46 -40.04 -1.08 3.90
CA VAL A 46 -39.35 -1.25 5.20
C VAL A 46 -37.92 -1.75 5.00
N ALA A 47 -37.71 -2.77 4.16
CA ALA A 47 -36.38 -3.27 3.84
C ALA A 47 -35.50 -2.18 3.20
N GLY A 48 -36.06 -1.38 2.29
CA GLY A 48 -35.37 -0.25 1.68
C GLY A 48 -34.94 0.81 2.70
N ILE A 49 -35.82 1.15 3.65
CA ILE A 49 -35.52 2.10 4.73
C ILE A 49 -34.40 1.56 5.64
N LEU A 50 -34.48 0.29 6.04
CA LEU A 50 -33.45 -0.33 6.89
C LEU A 50 -32.08 -0.34 6.20
N VAL A 51 -32.02 -0.70 4.92
CA VAL A 51 -30.77 -0.64 4.14
C VAL A 51 -30.26 0.80 4.02
N GLN A 52 -31.14 1.79 3.86
CA GLN A 52 -30.73 3.18 3.78
C GLN A 52 -30.21 3.71 5.12
N GLN A 53 -30.83 3.34 6.24
CA GLN A 53 -30.36 3.70 7.58
C GLN A 53 -29.00 3.07 7.88
N ALA A 54 -28.85 1.77 7.61
CA ALA A 54 -27.57 1.08 7.76
C ALA A 54 -26.47 1.74 6.92
N ARG A 55 -26.76 2.12 5.67
CA ARG A 55 -25.81 2.85 4.82
C ARG A 55 -25.43 4.21 5.40
N ARG A 56 -26.40 4.98 5.92
CA ARG A 56 -26.16 6.30 6.52
C ARG A 56 -25.29 6.20 7.77
N GLU A 57 -25.57 5.24 8.65
CA GLU A 57 -24.78 5.02 9.86
C GLU A 57 -23.35 4.61 9.51
N VAL A 58 -23.16 3.70 8.55
CA VAL A 58 -21.82 3.30 8.09
C VAL A 58 -21.06 4.49 7.49
N THR A 59 -21.71 5.33 6.68
CA THR A 59 -21.05 6.52 6.12
C THR A 59 -20.67 7.55 7.17
N ALA A 60 -21.52 7.78 8.18
CA ALA A 60 -21.23 8.74 9.24
C ALA A 60 -20.06 8.26 10.12
N VAL A 61 -20.10 7.00 10.56
CA VAL A 61 -19.02 6.40 11.37
C VAL A 61 -17.70 6.40 10.61
N THR A 62 -17.72 6.08 9.32
CA THR A 62 -16.49 6.08 8.51
C THR A 62 -15.90 7.49 8.37
N ALA A 63 -16.74 8.51 8.18
CA ALA A 63 -16.29 9.90 8.10
C ALA A 63 -15.69 10.40 9.42
N ASP A 64 -16.29 10.04 10.55
CA ASP A 64 -15.75 10.38 11.88
C ASP A 64 -14.39 9.69 12.12
N VAL A 65 -14.28 8.42 11.73
CA VAL A 65 -13.00 7.67 11.82
C VAL A 65 -11.92 8.28 10.94
N GLU A 66 -12.25 8.65 9.70
CA GLU A 66 -11.31 9.31 8.79
C GLU A 66 -10.82 10.64 9.36
N ALA A 67 -11.73 11.46 9.92
CA ALA A 67 -11.37 12.72 10.57
C ALA A 67 -10.41 12.50 11.77
N ASP A 68 -10.64 11.48 12.59
CA ASP A 68 -9.75 11.14 13.71
C ASP A 68 -8.35 10.71 13.22
N ILE A 69 -8.27 9.94 12.13
CA ILE A 69 -6.99 9.50 11.55
C ILE A 69 -6.24 10.71 10.99
N LEU A 70 -6.92 11.60 10.26
CA LEU A 70 -6.35 12.84 9.75
C LEU A 70 -5.84 13.74 10.89
N SER A 71 -6.58 13.81 12.00
CA SER A 71 -6.12 14.53 13.20
C SER A 71 -4.85 13.91 13.80
N SER A 72 -4.77 12.58 13.81
CA SER A 72 -3.60 11.85 14.31
C SER A 72 -2.38 12.08 13.41
N GLN A 73 -2.57 12.13 12.08
CA GLN A 73 -1.53 12.50 11.13
C GLN A 73 -1.08 13.95 11.31
N ALA A 74 -2.01 14.89 11.46
CA ALA A 74 -1.66 16.30 11.69
C ALA A 74 -0.82 16.48 12.97
N LEU A 75 -1.12 15.71 14.01
CA LEU A 75 -0.35 15.71 15.25
C LEU A 75 1.06 15.15 15.06
N LEU A 76 1.20 14.10 14.24
CA LEU A 76 2.48 13.52 13.85
C LEU A 76 3.35 14.54 13.07
N GLU A 77 2.77 15.25 12.09
CA GLU A 77 3.46 16.33 11.37
C GLU A 77 3.86 17.48 12.31
N GLN A 78 2.96 17.85 13.22
CA GLN A 78 3.24 18.90 14.20
C GLN A 78 4.41 18.51 15.10
N ALA A 79 4.41 17.30 15.65
CA ALA A 79 5.51 16.81 16.47
C ALA A 79 6.85 16.88 15.72
N LYS A 80 6.88 16.47 14.45
CA LYS A 80 8.11 16.53 13.64
C LYS A 80 8.55 17.96 13.34
N SER A 81 7.62 18.86 13.02
CA SER A 81 7.94 20.27 12.73
C SER A 81 8.42 21.05 13.95
N GLN A 82 8.01 20.64 15.16
CA GLN A 82 8.42 21.22 16.43
C GLN A 82 9.64 20.51 17.05
N ASP A 83 10.12 19.44 16.41
CA ASP A 83 11.16 18.55 16.93
C ASP A 83 10.85 18.02 18.36
N ASP A 84 9.57 17.81 18.64
CA ASP A 84 9.08 17.39 19.95
C ASP A 84 8.93 15.87 20.01
N ILE A 85 9.96 15.21 20.54
CA ILE A 85 9.98 13.75 20.70
C ILE A 85 8.91 13.26 21.69
N GLU A 86 8.61 14.02 22.75
CA GLU A 86 7.61 13.61 23.75
C GLU A 86 6.24 13.55 23.10
N MET A 87 5.88 14.61 22.35
CA MET A 87 4.67 14.66 21.55
C MET A 87 4.63 13.53 20.51
N PHE A 88 5.73 13.26 19.82
CA PHE A 88 5.83 12.14 18.88
C PHE A 88 5.59 10.79 19.56
N THR A 89 6.12 10.55 20.75
CA THR A 89 5.89 9.29 21.45
C THR A 89 4.42 9.04 21.77
N THR A 90 3.63 10.10 22.00
CA THR A 90 2.18 9.99 22.28
C THR A 90 1.35 9.55 21.07
N VAL A 91 1.89 9.67 19.85
CA VAL A 91 1.19 9.25 18.61
C VAL A 91 1.56 7.83 18.17
N LEU A 92 2.53 7.19 18.83
CA LEU A 92 2.92 5.81 18.53
C LEU A 92 2.03 4.82 19.29
N SER A 93 1.74 3.67 18.66
CA SER A 93 0.88 2.66 19.26
C SER A 93 1.45 2.03 20.54
N GLY A 94 2.78 1.97 20.69
CA GLY A 94 3.46 1.36 21.84
C GLY A 94 3.29 -0.17 22.00
N ARG A 95 2.47 -0.82 21.18
CA ARG A 95 2.19 -2.27 21.27
C ARG A 95 3.39 -3.14 20.87
N ASP A 96 4.28 -2.60 20.04
CA ASP A 96 5.55 -3.23 19.67
C ASP A 96 6.68 -2.31 20.13
N ALA A 97 7.32 -2.68 21.24
CA ALA A 97 8.37 -1.88 21.86
C ALA A 97 9.60 -1.72 20.94
N ARG A 98 9.92 -2.75 20.14
CA ARG A 98 11.07 -2.74 19.22
C ARG A 98 10.81 -1.76 18.09
N TRP A 99 9.64 -1.87 17.45
CA TRP A 99 9.24 -0.93 16.40
C TRP A 99 9.14 0.50 16.92
N THR A 100 8.57 0.73 18.10
CA THR A 100 8.49 2.05 18.73
C THR A 100 9.88 2.66 18.96
N ALA A 101 10.84 1.89 19.47
CA ALA A 101 12.21 2.35 19.65
C ALA A 101 12.87 2.74 18.31
N VAL A 102 12.64 1.97 17.25
CA VAL A 102 13.14 2.30 15.90
C VAL A 102 12.53 3.59 15.36
N GLN A 103 11.23 3.80 15.54
CA GLN A 103 10.58 5.05 15.12
C GLN A 103 11.14 6.27 15.88
N GLN A 104 11.41 6.13 17.18
CA GLN A 104 12.04 7.18 17.97
C GLN A 104 13.47 7.46 17.51
N ALA A 105 14.26 6.43 17.19
CA ALA A 105 15.60 6.60 16.63
C ALA A 105 15.55 7.32 15.27
N LEU A 106 14.65 6.91 14.37
CA LEU A 106 14.43 7.59 13.09
C LEU A 106 14.02 9.05 13.26
N PHE A 107 13.21 9.36 14.28
CA PHE A 107 12.87 10.75 14.61
C PHE A 107 14.12 11.55 15.02
N GLN A 108 14.92 11.00 15.95
CA GLN A 108 16.12 11.66 16.48
C GLN A 108 17.22 11.85 15.43
N GLU A 109 17.34 10.95 14.47
CA GLU A 109 18.30 11.04 13.36
C GLU A 109 17.78 11.91 12.20
N ASP A 110 16.58 12.47 12.32
CA ASP A 110 15.91 13.22 11.26
C ASP A 110 15.77 12.39 9.97
N LEU A 111 15.43 11.11 10.13
CA LEU A 111 15.23 10.11 9.07
C LEU A 111 13.81 9.56 9.03
N LEU A 112 12.92 10.04 9.91
CA LEU A 112 11.51 9.64 9.91
C LEU A 112 10.88 9.84 8.52
N TRP A 113 11.05 11.05 7.97
CA TRP A 113 10.55 11.42 6.64
C TRP A 113 11.64 11.69 5.61
N ASP A 114 12.81 12.13 6.07
CA ASP A 114 13.95 12.38 5.19
C ASP A 114 14.52 11.08 4.63
N ARG A 115 15.03 11.13 3.42
CA ARG A 115 15.64 10.02 2.70
C ARG A 115 17.06 10.40 2.21
N ARG A 116 17.72 11.33 2.91
CA ARG A 116 19.14 11.69 2.76
C ARG A 116 20.08 10.54 2.46
N PRO A 117 19.99 9.35 3.11
CA PRO A 117 20.87 8.22 2.78
C PRO A 117 20.75 7.74 1.32
N PHE A 118 19.63 8.04 0.65
CA PHE A 118 19.34 7.77 -0.76
C PHE A 118 19.56 8.99 -1.66
N GLY A 119 20.13 10.08 -1.14
CA GLY A 119 20.31 11.33 -1.89
C GLY A 119 19.01 12.10 -2.10
N LEU A 120 18.04 11.95 -1.19
CA LEU A 120 16.71 12.56 -1.30
C LEU A 120 16.41 13.40 -0.07
N ASN A 121 16.50 14.72 -0.20
CA ASN A 121 16.29 15.65 0.91
C ASN A 121 14.83 16.07 0.96
N LEU A 122 14.20 15.97 2.13
CA LEU A 122 12.80 16.35 2.29
C LEU A 122 12.59 17.86 2.04
N LEU A 123 11.63 18.22 1.19
CA LEU A 123 11.19 19.61 1.04
C LEU A 123 10.22 20.00 2.16
N THR A 124 10.24 21.25 2.58
CA THR A 124 9.40 21.79 3.69
C THR A 124 7.91 21.91 3.34
N ALA A 125 7.46 21.33 2.23
CA ALA A 125 6.05 21.31 1.87
C ALA A 125 5.26 20.34 2.78
N PRO A 126 4.03 20.69 3.19
CA PRO A 126 3.18 19.77 3.93
C PRO A 126 2.86 18.54 3.05
N PRO A 127 2.75 17.34 3.64
CA PRO A 127 2.39 16.15 2.88
C PRO A 127 0.95 16.27 2.36
N THR A 128 0.70 15.67 1.19
CA THR A 128 -0.66 15.58 0.63
C THR A 128 -1.25 14.21 0.95
N VAL A 129 -2.38 14.16 1.64
CA VAL A 129 -3.08 12.89 1.90
C VAL A 129 -3.85 12.50 0.65
N ILE A 130 -3.53 11.34 0.09
CA ILE A 130 -4.14 10.83 -1.15
C ILE A 130 -5.36 9.97 -0.84
N SER A 131 -5.23 9.09 0.14
CA SER A 131 -6.31 8.18 0.51
C SER A 131 -6.17 7.72 1.95
N VAL A 132 -7.30 7.51 2.61
CA VAL A 132 -7.41 6.80 3.88
C VAL A 132 -8.33 5.60 3.66
N THR A 133 -7.78 4.39 3.86
CA THR A 133 -8.53 3.14 3.74
C THR A 133 -8.67 2.53 5.13
N VAL A 134 -9.89 2.52 5.66
CA VAL A 134 -10.19 1.94 6.97
C VAL A 134 -10.58 0.47 6.80
N ALA A 135 -10.03 -0.40 7.64
CA ALA A 135 -10.40 -1.81 7.65
C ALA A 135 -11.86 -2.00 8.09
N PRO A 136 -12.56 -3.07 7.62
CA PRO A 136 -13.97 -3.30 7.94
C PRO A 136 -14.28 -3.44 9.45
N ASP A 137 -13.29 -3.80 10.26
CA ASP A 137 -13.40 -3.92 11.72
C ASP A 137 -13.19 -2.59 12.46
N LEU A 138 -12.84 -1.52 11.74
CA LEU A 138 -12.52 -0.20 12.26
C LEU A 138 -11.38 -0.21 13.30
N GLN A 139 -10.49 -1.20 13.26
CA GLN A 139 -9.34 -1.31 14.18
C GLN A 139 -8.00 -0.93 13.54
N SER A 140 -7.92 -0.94 12.22
CA SER A 140 -6.74 -0.53 11.45
C SER A 140 -7.12 0.35 10.27
N ALA A 141 -6.19 1.22 9.86
CA ALA A 141 -6.33 1.99 8.65
C ALA A 141 -4.98 2.14 7.95
N GLU A 142 -5.00 2.18 6.63
CA GLU A 142 -3.86 2.53 5.79
C GLU A 142 -4.07 3.93 5.22
N MET A 143 -3.11 4.81 5.42
CA MET A 143 -3.08 6.15 4.86
C MET A 143 -1.94 6.24 3.84
N LEU A 144 -2.22 6.80 2.68
CA LEU A 144 -1.19 7.08 1.67
C LEU A 144 -0.94 8.58 1.63
N VAL A 145 0.32 8.98 1.85
CA VAL A 145 0.74 10.38 1.82
C VAL A 145 1.79 10.62 0.75
N GLU A 146 1.68 11.73 0.04
CA GLU A 146 2.69 12.19 -0.91
C GLU A 146 3.62 13.20 -0.25
N ARG A 147 4.93 13.00 -0.48
CA ARG A 147 5.99 13.90 -0.04
C ARG A 147 6.92 14.24 -1.19
N GLN A 148 7.40 15.47 -1.19
CA GLN A 148 8.33 15.98 -2.20
C GLN A 148 9.75 16.01 -1.64
N TYR A 149 10.71 15.65 -2.49
CA TYR A 149 12.12 15.57 -2.15
C TYR A 149 12.96 16.30 -3.19
N ALA A 150 13.97 17.04 -2.75
CA ALA A 150 15.04 17.51 -3.60
C ALA A 150 16.03 16.36 -3.87
N ILE A 151 16.44 16.26 -5.12
CA ILE A 151 17.34 15.23 -5.63
C ILE A 151 18.78 15.73 -5.44
N HIS A 152 19.53 15.08 -4.55
CA HIS A 152 20.95 15.28 -4.30
C HIS A 152 21.73 14.00 -4.58
N LEU A 153 21.45 13.38 -5.72
CA LEU A 153 22.23 12.24 -6.21
C LEU A 153 23.47 12.71 -6.97
N THR A 154 24.33 13.50 -6.33
CA THR A 154 25.75 13.78 -6.70
C THR A 154 26.16 15.14 -6.12
N ASP A 155 26.93 15.17 -5.05
CA ASP A 155 27.76 16.34 -4.69
C ASP A 155 29.20 15.97 -4.23
N ASP A 156 29.50 14.70 -3.90
CA ASP A 156 30.79 14.33 -3.29
C ASP A 156 31.80 13.60 -4.20
N LEU A 157 31.50 13.35 -5.47
CA LEU A 157 32.50 12.83 -6.41
C LEU A 157 33.09 14.00 -7.23
N PRO A 158 34.37 14.37 -7.02
CA PRO A 158 34.98 15.45 -7.78
C PRO A 158 34.96 15.10 -9.27
N ALA A 159 34.52 16.05 -10.10
CA ALA A 159 34.42 15.94 -11.55
C ALA A 159 35.80 15.89 -12.26
N ASN A 160 36.68 15.03 -11.78
CA ASN A 160 37.94 14.70 -12.44
C ASN A 160 37.62 13.56 -13.42
N GLY A 161 37.87 13.78 -14.71
CA GLY A 161 37.37 12.98 -15.84
C GLY A 161 37.70 11.47 -15.92
N ARG A 162 38.11 10.82 -14.83
CA ARG A 162 38.13 9.37 -14.66
C ARG A 162 36.89 8.82 -13.93
N ASP A 163 36.21 9.62 -13.10
CA ASP A 163 35.08 9.18 -12.26
C ASP A 163 33.71 9.30 -12.98
N ALA A 164 33.69 9.86 -14.19
CA ALA A 164 32.51 9.96 -15.04
C ALA A 164 31.96 8.60 -15.53
N VAL A 165 32.70 7.51 -15.33
CA VAL A 165 32.28 6.14 -15.72
C VAL A 165 31.13 5.64 -14.84
N PHE A 166 31.04 6.14 -13.61
CA PHE A 166 29.98 5.82 -12.65
C PHE A 166 29.02 6.98 -12.41
N ALA A 167 29.15 8.07 -13.19
CA ALA A 167 28.22 9.18 -13.11
C ALA A 167 26.85 8.66 -13.57
N PRO A 168 25.84 8.75 -12.70
CA PRO A 168 24.51 8.30 -13.08
C PRO A 168 23.97 9.11 -14.27
N PRO A 169 23.07 8.53 -15.07
CA PRO A 169 22.44 9.26 -16.17
C PRO A 169 21.76 10.51 -15.62
N ALA A 170 21.92 11.65 -16.31
CA ALA A 170 21.33 12.90 -15.89
C ALA A 170 19.80 12.75 -15.76
N ILE A 171 19.30 12.84 -14.54
CA ILE A 171 17.88 12.96 -14.27
C ILE A 171 17.54 14.43 -14.54
N GLY A 172 16.72 14.70 -15.55
CA GLY A 172 16.33 16.07 -15.94
C GLY A 172 15.41 16.76 -14.92
N ALA A 173 15.35 16.27 -13.68
CA ALA A 173 14.51 16.77 -12.61
C ALA A 173 15.37 17.01 -11.36
N ASN A 174 15.06 18.07 -10.63
CA ASN A 174 15.70 18.42 -9.36
C ASN A 174 14.85 18.00 -8.16
N GLU A 175 13.60 17.58 -8.41
CA GLU A 175 12.63 17.23 -7.38
C GLU A 175 11.87 15.97 -7.79
N VAL A 176 11.45 15.18 -6.80
CA VAL A 176 10.65 13.96 -6.97
C VAL A 176 9.55 13.92 -5.92
N THR A 177 8.39 13.37 -6.28
CA THR A 177 7.32 13.04 -5.33
C THR A 177 7.27 11.54 -5.11
N LEU A 178 7.23 11.12 -3.84
CA LEU A 178 7.09 9.72 -3.45
C LEU A 178 5.84 9.54 -2.58
N GLN A 179 5.21 8.38 -2.70
CA GLN A 179 4.07 7.96 -1.88
C GLN A 179 4.54 7.09 -0.71
N LEU A 180 4.22 7.51 0.51
CA LEU A 180 4.52 6.77 1.73
C LEU A 180 3.24 6.17 2.31
N PRO A 181 3.16 4.84 2.44
CA PRO A 181 2.09 4.19 3.18
C PRO A 181 2.34 4.27 4.68
N LEU A 182 1.35 4.72 5.43
CA LEU A 182 1.33 4.78 6.89
C LEU A 182 0.22 3.88 7.42
N THR A 183 0.53 3.08 8.44
CA THR A 183 -0.46 2.22 9.10
C THR A 183 -0.86 2.83 10.43
N PHE A 184 -2.16 2.97 10.65
CA PHE A 184 -2.74 3.41 11.91
C PHE A 184 -3.52 2.26 12.55
N ARG A 185 -3.53 2.23 13.88
CA ARG A 185 -4.38 1.32 14.67
C ARG A 185 -5.17 2.10 15.70
N ARG A 186 -6.37 1.58 16.02
CA ARG A 186 -7.21 2.18 17.05
C ARG A 186 -6.62 1.93 18.44
N GLY A 187 -6.29 3.02 19.14
CA GLY A 187 -5.99 3.04 20.57
C GLY A 187 -7.24 3.30 21.40
N GLU A 188 -7.06 3.52 22.71
CA GLU A 188 -8.19 3.77 23.63
C GLU A 188 -8.91 5.07 23.33
N SER A 189 -8.15 6.15 23.04
CA SER A 189 -8.69 7.50 22.85
C SER A 189 -8.51 8.06 21.44
N ARG A 190 -7.59 7.49 20.64
CA ARG A 190 -7.24 8.00 19.31
C ARG A 190 -6.65 6.93 18.42
N TRP A 191 -6.45 7.27 17.15
CA TRP A 191 -5.65 6.47 16.23
C TRP A 191 -4.17 6.74 16.46
N LEU A 192 -3.37 5.67 16.37
CA LEU A 192 -1.95 5.72 16.67
C LEU A 192 -1.18 5.10 15.50
N LEU A 193 -0.03 5.68 15.16
CA LEU A 193 0.89 5.13 14.16
C LEU A 193 1.38 3.77 14.66
N ALA A 194 1.31 2.76 13.80
CA ALA A 194 1.55 1.38 14.16
C ALA A 194 2.41 0.68 13.09
N PRO A 195 3.11 -0.41 13.45
CA PRO A 195 3.74 -1.26 12.45
C PRO A 195 2.69 -1.84 11.50
N PRO A 196 2.99 -1.93 10.19
CA PRO A 196 2.20 -2.74 9.28
C PRO A 196 2.17 -4.20 9.76
N SER A 197 1.08 -4.92 9.46
CA SER A 197 0.97 -6.34 9.80
C SER A 197 1.80 -7.22 8.85
N ASP A 198 2.07 -8.47 9.21
CA ASP A 198 2.74 -9.40 8.28
C ASP A 198 1.92 -9.60 6.99
N THR A 199 0.59 -9.58 7.10
CA THR A 199 -0.33 -9.67 5.95
C THR A 199 -0.23 -8.47 5.01
N TYR A 200 0.19 -7.29 5.51
CA TYR A 200 0.38 -6.11 4.69
C TYR A 200 1.53 -6.30 3.70
N TRP A 201 2.61 -6.97 4.12
CA TRP A 201 3.79 -7.24 3.30
C TRP A 201 3.59 -8.41 2.32
N GLY A 202 2.74 -9.36 2.68
CA GLY A 202 2.52 -10.58 1.91
C GLY A 202 3.68 -11.57 2.02
N GLY A 203 3.79 -12.49 1.06
CA GLY A 203 4.85 -13.49 1.08
C GLY A 203 6.22 -12.93 0.65
N TRP A 204 7.30 -13.51 1.15
CA TRP A 204 8.64 -13.26 0.59
C TRP A 204 8.80 -13.96 -0.76
N GLN A 205 9.30 -13.22 -1.74
CA GLN A 205 9.59 -13.66 -3.09
C GLN A 205 11.08 -13.50 -3.41
N GLN A 206 11.55 -14.17 -4.47
CA GLN A 206 12.93 -14.10 -4.93
C GLN A 206 12.98 -14.01 -6.45
N ALA A 207 13.79 -13.09 -6.95
CA ALA A 207 14.14 -12.96 -8.37
C ALA A 207 15.66 -13.04 -8.56
N LYS A 208 16.09 -13.50 -9.73
CA LYS A 208 17.51 -13.70 -10.06
C LYS A 208 17.86 -12.89 -11.30
N GLY A 209 18.82 -11.98 -11.15
CA GLY A 209 19.56 -11.33 -12.23
C GLY A 209 20.83 -12.09 -12.57
N HIS A 210 21.74 -11.45 -13.27
CA HIS A 210 23.03 -12.03 -13.62
C HIS A 210 23.99 -12.03 -12.43
N TYR A 211 24.18 -10.86 -11.83
CA TYR A 211 25.07 -10.60 -10.68
C TYR A 211 24.31 -10.48 -9.36
N ILE A 212 23.01 -10.19 -9.39
CA ILE A 212 22.20 -9.97 -8.18
C ILE A 212 21.13 -11.06 -8.03
N SER A 213 20.94 -11.55 -6.80
CA SER A 213 19.69 -12.19 -6.40
C SER A 213 18.93 -11.28 -5.46
N LEU A 214 17.69 -10.92 -5.82
CA LEU A 214 16.85 -10.02 -5.05
C LEU A 214 15.79 -10.82 -4.27
N ILE A 215 15.71 -10.61 -2.97
CA ILE A 215 14.67 -11.12 -2.07
C ILE A 215 13.79 -9.92 -1.70
N TYR A 216 12.47 -10.03 -1.85
CA TYR A 216 11.56 -8.89 -1.67
C TYR A 216 10.17 -9.34 -1.18
N PRO A 217 9.42 -8.50 -0.45
CA PRO A 217 8.04 -8.81 -0.08
C PRO A 217 7.10 -8.67 -1.29
N GLU A 218 6.05 -9.48 -1.33
CA GLU A 218 5.04 -9.49 -2.39
C GLU A 218 4.42 -8.11 -2.64
N ARG A 219 4.22 -7.31 -1.58
CA ARG A 219 3.71 -5.93 -1.71
C ARG A 219 4.53 -5.07 -2.66
N ASP A 220 5.86 -5.21 -2.63
CA ASP A 220 6.77 -4.40 -3.43
C ASP A 220 7.20 -5.10 -4.73
N ALA A 221 6.53 -6.19 -5.13
CA ALA A 221 6.94 -7.00 -6.27
C ALA A 221 7.08 -6.19 -7.57
N GLU A 222 6.14 -5.29 -7.85
CA GLU A 222 6.18 -4.47 -9.07
C GLU A 222 7.43 -3.60 -9.13
N VAL A 223 7.75 -2.88 -8.06
CA VAL A 223 8.92 -1.99 -7.99
C VAL A 223 10.20 -2.81 -7.92
N ALA A 224 10.24 -3.87 -7.11
CA ALA A 224 11.41 -4.73 -6.93
C ALA A 224 11.86 -5.39 -8.25
N LEU A 225 10.90 -5.92 -9.02
CA LEU A 225 11.20 -6.55 -10.32
C LEU A 225 11.70 -5.55 -11.35
N ARG A 226 11.30 -4.27 -11.26
CA ARG A 226 11.85 -3.19 -12.08
C ARG A 226 13.23 -2.73 -11.60
N LEU A 227 13.47 -2.71 -10.28
CA LEU A 227 14.77 -2.34 -9.70
C LEU A 227 15.88 -3.34 -10.03
N LEU A 228 15.56 -4.64 -10.05
CA LEU A 228 16.55 -5.70 -10.30
C LEU A 228 17.42 -5.46 -11.54
N PRO A 229 16.88 -5.29 -12.76
CA PRO A 229 17.70 -5.07 -13.96
C PRO A 229 18.54 -3.79 -13.88
N GLU A 230 18.03 -2.72 -13.25
CA GLU A 230 18.78 -1.47 -13.09
C GLU A 230 20.00 -1.67 -12.19
N MET A 231 19.81 -2.32 -11.03
CA MET A 231 20.92 -2.64 -10.13
C MET A 231 21.93 -3.60 -10.79
N ASP A 232 21.44 -4.60 -11.53
CA ASP A 232 22.26 -5.63 -12.18
C ASP A 232 23.13 -5.02 -13.30
N GLU A 233 22.60 -4.07 -14.07
CA GLU A 233 23.36 -3.37 -15.11
C GLU A 233 24.46 -2.47 -14.52
N GLN A 234 24.23 -1.86 -13.36
CA GLN A 234 25.25 -1.05 -12.68
C GLN A 234 26.38 -1.92 -12.14
N VAL A 235 26.07 -3.08 -11.55
CA VAL A 235 27.10 -4.06 -11.14
C VAL A 235 27.85 -4.61 -12.36
N LYS A 236 27.16 -4.89 -13.46
CA LYS A 236 27.79 -5.30 -14.72
C LYS A 236 28.75 -4.26 -15.28
N THR A 237 28.41 -2.97 -15.14
CA THR A 237 29.26 -1.85 -15.52
C THR A 237 30.52 -1.82 -14.67
N LEU A 238 30.38 -1.97 -13.34
CA LEU A 238 31.51 -2.13 -12.42
C LEU A 238 32.45 -3.28 -12.86
N CYS A 239 31.90 -4.47 -13.08
CA CYS A 239 32.69 -5.65 -13.48
C CYS A 239 33.37 -5.52 -14.85
N ARG A 240 32.88 -4.65 -15.74
CA ARG A 240 33.49 -4.39 -17.06
C ARG A 240 34.64 -3.40 -16.99
N PHE A 241 34.48 -2.35 -16.20
CA PHE A 241 35.37 -1.18 -16.23
C PHE A 241 36.42 -1.17 -15.14
N GLU A 242 36.27 -1.98 -14.09
CA GLU A 242 37.25 -2.08 -13.01
C GLU A 242 38.07 -3.38 -13.16
N PRO A 243 39.31 -3.34 -13.69
CA PRO A 243 40.13 -4.54 -13.93
C PRO A 243 40.51 -5.26 -12.63
N ALA A 244 40.47 -4.55 -11.49
CA ALA A 244 40.66 -5.13 -10.16
C ALA A 244 39.41 -5.90 -9.68
N ALA A 245 38.22 -5.58 -10.20
CA ALA A 245 36.97 -6.27 -9.93
C ALA A 245 36.77 -7.41 -10.94
N ASN A 246 37.63 -8.43 -10.89
CA ASN A 246 37.45 -9.65 -11.67
C ASN A 246 36.24 -10.43 -11.13
N CYS A 247 35.02 -9.99 -11.46
CA CYS A 247 33.79 -10.61 -11.01
C CYS A 247 33.74 -12.06 -11.51
N PRO A 248 33.80 -13.06 -10.60
CA PRO A 248 33.74 -14.46 -11.00
C PRO A 248 32.43 -14.78 -11.72
N GLY A 249 32.45 -15.65 -12.72
CA GLY A 249 31.25 -15.99 -13.50
C GLY A 249 30.12 -16.66 -12.69
N ASN A 250 30.40 -17.10 -11.46
CA ASN A 250 29.43 -17.67 -10.52
C ASN A 250 29.14 -16.78 -9.30
N TRP A 251 29.78 -15.62 -9.20
CA TRP A 251 29.57 -14.70 -8.09
C TRP A 251 28.19 -14.04 -8.21
N ARG A 252 27.47 -13.98 -7.09
CA ARG A 252 26.18 -13.28 -6.99
C ARG A 252 26.03 -12.63 -5.64
N LEU A 253 25.74 -11.33 -5.64
CA LEU A 253 25.36 -10.61 -4.46
C LEU A 253 23.90 -10.90 -4.12
N GLN A 254 23.63 -11.35 -2.90
CA GLN A 254 22.26 -11.47 -2.41
C GLN A 254 21.84 -10.16 -1.78
N VAL A 255 20.77 -9.57 -2.31
CA VAL A 255 20.18 -8.33 -1.82
C VAL A 255 18.78 -8.64 -1.30
N ARG A 256 18.46 -8.19 -0.09
CA ARG A 256 17.12 -8.32 0.49
C ARG A 256 16.53 -6.94 0.73
N LEU A 257 15.33 -6.72 0.20
CA LEU A 257 14.49 -5.57 0.53
C LEU A 257 13.80 -5.86 1.87
N ASP A 258 14.35 -5.34 2.96
CA ASP A 258 13.91 -5.54 4.33
C ASP A 258 12.66 -4.71 4.65
N THR A 259 11.73 -5.33 5.37
CA THR A 259 10.49 -4.73 5.88
C THR A 259 10.70 -4.05 7.23
N ASP A 260 11.85 -4.24 7.87
CA ASP A 260 12.17 -3.59 9.15
C ASP A 260 12.58 -2.13 8.94
N PRO A 261 11.91 -1.15 9.58
CA PRO A 261 12.28 0.26 9.48
C PRO A 261 13.70 0.57 9.96
N ALA A 262 14.34 -0.30 10.75
CA ALA A 262 15.74 -0.13 11.16
C ALA A 262 16.71 -0.18 9.96
N SER A 263 16.29 -0.76 8.84
CA SER A 263 17.07 -0.75 7.60
C SER A 263 17.27 0.66 7.01
N LEU A 264 16.40 1.63 7.35
CA LEU A 264 16.54 3.04 6.93
C LEU A 264 17.73 3.74 7.61
N THR A 265 18.06 3.38 8.86
CA THR A 265 19.26 3.90 9.54
C THR A 265 20.50 3.08 9.19
N ALA A 266 20.34 1.76 8.98
CA ALA A 266 21.45 0.88 8.62
C ALA A 266 22.13 1.28 7.30
N VAL A 267 21.38 1.74 6.31
CA VAL A 267 21.94 2.15 4.99
C VAL A 267 22.74 3.46 5.04
N SER A 268 22.63 4.23 6.12
CA SER A 268 23.51 5.38 6.40
C SER A 268 24.80 5.01 7.13
N ASP A 269 24.88 3.83 7.77
CA ASP A 269 26.07 3.40 8.49
C ASP A 269 27.11 2.82 7.53
N PRO A 270 28.31 3.44 7.40
CA PRO A 270 29.38 2.89 6.58
C PRO A 270 29.80 1.47 7.00
N GLN A 271 29.74 1.14 8.29
CA GLN A 271 30.11 -0.19 8.77
C GLN A 271 29.14 -1.25 8.25
N HIS A 272 27.85 -0.94 8.17
CA HIS A 272 26.86 -1.84 7.61
C HIS A 272 27.10 -2.12 6.13
N LEU A 273 27.46 -1.09 5.34
CA LEU A 273 27.78 -1.24 3.91
C LEU A 273 29.05 -2.09 3.68
N LEU A 274 30.02 -1.99 4.61
CA LEU A 274 31.29 -2.72 4.54
C LEU A 274 31.22 -4.12 5.16
N ASN A 275 30.18 -4.44 5.93
CA ASN A 275 30.07 -5.73 6.62
C ASN A 275 29.91 -6.89 5.62
N PRO A 276 30.79 -7.92 5.61
CA PRO A 276 30.76 -9.04 4.66
C PRO A 276 29.60 -10.03 4.88
N SER A 277 28.43 -9.56 5.33
CA SER A 277 27.22 -10.37 5.47
C SER A 277 26.85 -11.05 4.14
N PRO A 278 26.44 -12.33 4.15
CA PRO A 278 26.04 -13.06 2.95
C PRO A 278 24.79 -12.47 2.28
N VAL A 279 23.98 -11.73 3.04
CA VAL A 279 22.80 -11.00 2.55
C VAL A 279 22.99 -9.53 2.85
N PHE A 280 22.87 -8.70 1.82
CA PHE A 280 22.89 -7.25 1.93
C PHE A 280 21.46 -6.72 2.07
N ASP A 281 21.16 -6.17 3.23
CA ASP A 281 19.83 -5.66 3.55
C ASP A 281 19.71 -4.19 3.12
N LEU A 282 18.66 -3.90 2.36
CA LEU A 282 18.25 -2.55 1.98
C LEU A 282 16.80 -2.36 2.41
N PRO A 283 16.36 -1.15 2.80
CA PRO A 283 14.95 -0.92 3.07
C PRO A 283 14.08 -1.22 1.85
N THR A 284 12.86 -1.66 2.10
CA THR A 284 11.83 -1.84 1.08
C THR A 284 11.40 -0.51 0.45
N PRO A 285 11.03 -0.47 -0.85
CA PRO A 285 10.43 0.71 -1.47
C PRO A 285 9.22 1.26 -0.72
N SER A 286 8.39 0.41 -0.11
CA SER A 286 7.29 0.89 0.75
C SER A 286 7.75 1.67 2.00
N LEU A 287 8.98 1.44 2.51
CA LEU A 287 9.56 2.23 3.62
C LEU A 287 10.23 3.52 3.11
N VAL A 288 10.94 3.44 1.98
CA VAL A 288 11.64 4.59 1.39
C VAL A 288 10.64 5.59 0.80
N GLY A 289 9.64 5.08 0.10
CA GLY A 289 8.63 5.82 -0.66
C GLY A 289 8.46 5.23 -2.06
N LEU A 290 7.21 4.98 -2.44
CA LEU A 290 6.85 4.42 -3.74
C LEU A 290 6.88 5.52 -4.82
N PRO A 291 7.46 5.24 -6.01
CA PRO A 291 7.48 6.20 -7.09
C PRO A 291 6.09 6.33 -7.72
N ILE A 292 5.65 7.57 -7.96
CA ILE A 292 4.36 7.84 -8.62
C ILE A 292 4.48 7.95 -10.15
N ASP A 293 5.70 8.14 -10.65
CA ASP A 293 5.99 8.32 -12.06
C ASP A 293 7.36 7.71 -12.43
N GLU A 294 7.68 7.76 -13.72
CA GLU A 294 8.92 7.21 -14.26
C GLU A 294 10.16 7.98 -13.77
N THR A 295 10.02 9.29 -13.53
CA THR A 295 11.11 10.12 -13.00
C THR A 295 11.47 9.65 -11.59
N GLY A 296 10.48 9.50 -10.72
CA GLY A 296 10.69 9.03 -9.36
C GLY A 296 11.19 7.60 -9.30
N PHE A 297 10.75 6.74 -10.23
CA PHE A 297 11.31 5.40 -10.35
C PHE A 297 12.81 5.44 -10.68
N LYS A 298 13.24 6.25 -11.66
CA LYS A 298 14.65 6.37 -12.04
C LYS A 298 15.52 6.90 -10.92
N VAL A 299 15.02 7.91 -10.21
CA VAL A 299 15.68 8.47 -9.01
C VAL A 299 15.87 7.38 -7.96
N LEU A 300 14.82 6.62 -7.66
CA LEU A 300 14.87 5.54 -6.68
C LEU A 300 15.83 4.43 -7.14
N ALA A 301 15.73 4.00 -8.40
CA ALA A 301 16.58 2.95 -8.98
C ALA A 301 18.06 3.31 -8.89
N GLN A 302 18.41 4.56 -9.19
CA GLN A 302 19.76 5.06 -9.07
C GLN A 302 20.25 5.06 -7.62
N ALA A 303 19.41 5.47 -6.67
CA ALA A 303 19.76 5.48 -5.26
C ALA A 303 20.05 4.06 -4.74
N TYR A 304 19.19 3.09 -5.07
CA TYR A 304 19.39 1.68 -4.71
C TYR A 304 20.62 1.08 -5.40
N ALA A 305 20.78 1.33 -6.70
CA ALA A 305 21.92 0.83 -7.45
C ALA A 305 23.25 1.35 -6.90
N GLY A 306 23.32 2.62 -6.48
CA GLY A 306 24.51 3.17 -5.82
C GLY A 306 24.89 2.40 -4.54
N LYS A 307 23.92 2.02 -3.71
CA LYS A 307 24.18 1.20 -2.51
C LYS A 307 24.66 -0.20 -2.86
N VAL A 308 24.03 -0.82 -3.86
CA VAL A 308 24.40 -2.15 -4.34
C VAL A 308 25.80 -2.17 -4.96
N VAL A 309 26.16 -1.17 -5.75
CA VAL A 309 27.50 -1.04 -6.34
C VAL A 309 28.56 -0.90 -5.24
N ASN A 310 28.33 -0.04 -4.25
CA ASN A 310 29.25 0.10 -3.12
C ASN A 310 29.46 -1.23 -2.38
N ARG A 311 28.37 -1.98 -2.16
CA ARG A 311 28.45 -3.32 -1.54
C ARG A 311 29.20 -4.31 -2.43
N ALA A 312 28.93 -4.30 -3.74
CA ALA A 312 29.56 -5.18 -4.72
C ALA A 312 31.08 -4.97 -4.77
N ILE A 313 31.57 -3.73 -4.69
CA ILE A 313 33.00 -3.43 -4.62
C ILE A 313 33.65 -4.14 -3.43
N VAL A 314 33.06 -4.02 -2.24
CA VAL A 314 33.57 -4.65 -1.01
C VAL A 314 33.60 -6.17 -1.15
N ASP A 315 32.51 -6.75 -1.66
CA ASP A 315 32.36 -8.19 -1.74
C ASP A 315 33.30 -8.82 -2.79
N VAL A 316 33.49 -8.18 -3.95
CA VAL A 316 34.42 -8.64 -4.99
C VAL A 316 35.88 -8.54 -4.53
N VAL A 317 36.24 -7.46 -3.82
CA VAL A 317 37.59 -7.31 -3.24
C VAL A 317 37.83 -8.37 -2.16
N ALA A 318 36.85 -8.62 -1.29
CA ALA A 318 36.94 -9.67 -0.28
C ALA A 318 37.06 -11.07 -0.92
N PHE A 319 36.30 -11.34 -1.99
CA PHE A 319 36.35 -12.60 -2.73
C PHE A 319 37.71 -12.84 -3.40
N SER A 320 38.37 -11.77 -3.86
CA SER A 320 39.66 -11.83 -4.56
C SER A 320 40.88 -11.89 -3.62
N GLY A 321 40.68 -11.70 -2.31
CA GLY A 321 41.74 -11.87 -1.32
C GLY A 321 42.30 -13.31 -1.31
N PRO A 322 43.55 -13.51 -0.88
CA PRO A 322 44.14 -14.85 -0.82
C PRO A 322 43.25 -15.72 0.06
N GLN A 323 42.58 -16.70 -0.55
CA GLN A 323 42.00 -17.80 0.21
C GLN A 323 43.17 -18.53 0.87
N GLU A 324 43.42 -18.19 2.12
CA GLU A 324 44.37 -18.90 2.97
C GLU A 324 43.95 -20.37 2.90
N GLN A 325 44.80 -21.17 2.25
CA GLN A 325 44.58 -22.60 2.11
C GLN A 325 44.54 -23.18 3.51
N VAL A 326 43.35 -23.32 4.08
CA VAL A 326 43.11 -24.22 5.20
C VAL A 326 43.11 -25.63 4.60
N GLY A 327 44.31 -26.08 4.25
CA GLY A 327 44.63 -27.45 3.89
C GLY A 327 45.65 -27.95 4.90
N GLY A 328 45.23 -28.88 5.75
CA GLY A 328 46.07 -29.55 6.76
C GLY A 328 45.26 -30.02 7.95
#